data_AF-A0A9J6FHD7-F1
#
_entry.id   AF-A0A9J6FHD7-F1
#
_cell.length_a   1.000
_cell.length_b   1.000
_cell.length_c   1.000
_cell.angle_alpha   90.00
_cell.angle_beta   90.00
_cell.angle_gamma   90.00
#
_symmetry.space_group_name_H-M   'P 1'
#
loop_
_entity.id
_entity.type
_entity.pdbx_description
1 polymer ?
#
loop_
_entity_poly.entity_id
_entity_poly.type
_entity_poly.pdbx_seq_one_letter_code
_entity_poly.pdbx_strand_id
1 'polypeptide(L)'
;MMRRVANKNRGLKEADLLKLQDAHITTRIQYQIPYVNLTKTLENILDSLIRKATKLSLGFHINTSNTRLDAMGAIYKVEVLAVHRYNQLSRLESMQAECLIMSELGYNPSRRNRWDESPIP
;
A
#
# COMPACT_ATOMS: atom_id res chain seq x y z
N MET A 1 -11.82 0.02 -12.83
CA MET A 1 -12.84 -0.73 -12.06
C MET A 1 -13.79 0.22 -11.32
N MET A 2 -13.30 1.13 -10.47
CA MET A 2 -14.11 2.09 -9.69
C MET A 2 -15.19 2.84 -10.50
N ARG A 3 -14.85 3.37 -11.68
CA ARG A 3 -15.80 4.07 -12.56
C ARG A 3 -17.00 3.22 -13.01
N ARG A 4 -16.83 1.89 -13.10
CA ARG A 4 -17.93 0.97 -13.46
C ARG A 4 -18.88 0.72 -12.29
N VAL A 5 -18.36 0.79 -11.07
CA VAL A 5 -19.08 0.48 -9.82
C VAL A 5 -19.84 1.70 -9.29
N ALA A 6 -19.35 2.91 -9.59
CA ALA A 6 -19.89 4.18 -9.11
C ALA A 6 -21.11 4.71 -9.89
N ASN A 7 -21.90 3.85 -10.55
CA ASN A 7 -22.96 4.31 -11.44
C ASN A 7 -24.08 5.06 -10.66
N LYS A 8 -24.40 6.30 -11.03
CA LYS A 8 -25.24 7.24 -10.27
C LYS A 8 -26.69 6.75 -10.02
N ASN A 9 -27.20 5.87 -10.88
CA ASN A 9 -28.62 5.46 -10.86
C ASN A 9 -28.88 4.06 -10.29
N ARG A 10 -27.86 3.18 -10.21
CA ARG A 10 -27.99 1.78 -9.71
C ARG A 10 -26.70 1.22 -9.06
N GLY A 11 -25.71 2.06 -8.79
CA GLY A 11 -24.39 1.66 -8.28
C GLY A 11 -24.29 1.75 -6.75
N LEU A 12 -23.09 1.43 -6.24
CA LEU A 12 -22.75 1.53 -4.81
C LEU A 12 -22.84 2.98 -4.32
N LYS A 13 -23.32 3.18 -3.08
CA LYS A 13 -23.35 4.50 -2.44
C LYS A 13 -21.93 5.00 -2.20
N GLU A 14 -21.77 6.31 -2.06
CA GLU A 14 -20.47 6.98 -1.86
C GLU A 14 -19.65 6.36 -0.72
N ALA A 15 -20.28 6.08 0.42
CA ALA A 15 -19.62 5.44 1.57
C ALA A 15 -19.08 4.04 1.25
N ASP A 16 -19.82 3.25 0.46
CA ASP A 16 -19.38 1.90 0.10
C ASP A 16 -18.33 1.93 -1.01
N LEU A 17 -18.39 2.92 -1.91
CA LEU A 17 -17.33 3.19 -2.89
C LEU A 17 -16.02 3.56 -2.22
N LEU A 18 -16.06 4.39 -1.17
CA LEU A 18 -14.88 4.73 -0.39
C LEU A 18 -14.28 3.49 0.27
N LYS A 19 -15.10 2.66 0.93
CA LYS A 19 -14.63 1.40 1.51
C LYS A 19 -14.03 0.45 0.47
N LEU A 20 -14.67 0.34 -0.69
CA LEU A 20 -14.17 -0.53 -1.77
C LEU A 20 -12.86 0.01 -2.37
N GLN A 21 -12.74 1.33 -2.49
CA GLN A 21 -11.49 1.97 -2.88
C GLN A 21 -10.39 1.68 -1.87
N ASP A 22 -10.69 1.89 -0.59
CA ASP A 22 -9.77 1.73 0.52
C ASP A 22 -9.25 0.28 0.60
N ALA A 23 -10.17 -0.69 0.56
CA ALA A 23 -9.84 -2.11 0.50
C ALA A 23 -9.00 -2.47 -0.75
N HIS A 24 -9.33 -1.90 -1.91
CA HIS A 24 -8.60 -2.15 -3.14
C HIS A 24 -7.17 -1.60 -3.09
N ILE A 25 -7.01 -0.37 -2.59
CA ILE A 25 -5.72 0.29 -2.43
C ILE A 25 -4.90 -0.46 -1.38
N THR A 26 -5.45 -0.73 -0.20
CA THR A 26 -4.78 -1.50 0.85
C THR A 26 -4.31 -2.85 0.35
N THR A 27 -5.15 -3.60 -0.37
CA THR A 27 -4.77 -4.94 -0.87
C THR A 27 -3.60 -4.84 -1.86
N ARG A 28 -3.63 -3.90 -2.81
CA ARG A 28 -2.52 -3.74 -3.77
C ARG A 28 -1.25 -3.24 -3.08
N ILE A 29 -1.39 -2.28 -2.17
CA ILE A 29 -0.27 -1.73 -1.40
C ILE A 29 0.38 -2.82 -0.55
N GLN A 30 -0.40 -3.62 0.14
CA GLN A 30 0.11 -4.59 1.11
C GLN A 30 0.77 -5.80 0.45
N TYR A 31 0.31 -6.18 -0.75
CA TYR A 31 0.76 -7.40 -1.41
C TYR A 31 1.61 -7.20 -2.66
N GLN A 32 1.47 -6.10 -3.41
CA GLN A 32 2.24 -5.91 -4.64
C GLN A 32 3.43 -4.98 -4.45
N ILE A 33 3.22 -3.88 -3.73
CA ILE A 33 4.20 -2.80 -3.61
C ILE A 33 5.49 -3.18 -2.85
N PRO A 34 5.49 -4.04 -1.80
CA PRO A 34 6.71 -4.35 -1.05
C PRO A 34 7.77 -5.05 -1.91
N TYR A 35 7.33 -5.76 -2.95
CA TYR A 35 8.17 -6.54 -3.85
C TYR A 35 8.59 -5.79 -5.11
N VAL A 36 8.11 -4.54 -5.29
CA VAL A 36 8.48 -3.70 -6.42
C VAL A 36 9.50 -2.68 -5.95
N ASN A 37 10.58 -2.52 -6.72
CA ASN A 37 11.59 -1.50 -6.43
C ASN A 37 11.02 -0.11 -6.78
N LEU A 38 10.44 0.56 -5.79
CA LEU A 38 9.83 1.88 -5.94
C LEU A 38 10.92 2.92 -6.13
N THR A 39 11.01 3.45 -7.35
CA THR A 39 11.71 4.71 -7.59
C THR A 39 10.82 5.88 -7.17
N LYS A 40 11.43 7.01 -6.79
CA LYS A 40 10.72 8.26 -6.46
C LYS A 40 9.67 8.65 -7.52
N THR A 41 9.97 8.37 -8.80
CA THR A 41 9.05 8.60 -9.91
C THR A 41 7.80 7.73 -9.82
N LEU A 42 7.94 6.44 -9.51
CA LEU A 42 6.83 5.51 -9.35
C LEU A 42 5.98 5.86 -8.12
N GLU A 43 6.60 6.31 -7.03
CA GLU A 43 5.89 6.80 -5.85
C GLU A 43 4.99 8.00 -6.18
N ASN A 44 5.51 8.97 -6.93
CA ASN A 44 4.73 10.14 -7.37
C ASN A 44 3.57 9.77 -8.30
N ILE A 45 3.77 8.78 -9.18
CA ILE A 45 2.73 8.25 -10.05
C ILE A 45 1.64 7.57 -9.22
N LEU A 46 2.04 6.77 -8.23
CA LEU A 46 1.12 6.07 -7.34
C LEU A 46 0.28 7.04 -6.52
N ASP A 47 0.90 8.05 -5.90
CA ASP A 47 0.19 9.11 -5.17
C ASP A 47 -0.82 9.83 -6.07
N SER A 48 -0.42 10.17 -7.29
CA SER A 48 -1.32 10.76 -8.29
C SER A 48 -2.49 9.86 -8.66
N LEU A 49 -2.27 8.54 -8.78
CA LEU A 49 -3.33 7.58 -9.07
C LEU A 49 -4.30 7.41 -7.90
N ILE A 50 -3.79 7.35 -6.68
CA ILE A 50 -4.60 7.28 -5.45
C ILE A 50 -5.48 8.52 -5.34
N ARG A 51 -4.92 9.72 -5.49
CA ARG A 51 -5.67 10.98 -5.47
C ARG A 51 -6.76 11.03 -6.55
N LYS A 52 -6.46 10.57 -7.77
CA LYS A 52 -7.45 10.46 -8.85
C LYS A 52 -8.56 9.48 -8.51
N ALA A 53 -8.23 8.32 -7.95
CA ALA A 53 -9.21 7.33 -7.51
C ALA A 53 -10.12 7.88 -6.39
N THR A 54 -9.56 8.63 -5.44
CA THR A 54 -10.32 9.25 -4.33
C THR A 54 -11.26 10.35 -4.85
N LYS A 55 -10.81 11.16 -5.82
CA LYS A 55 -11.72 12.12 -6.46
C LYS A 55 -12.88 11.43 -7.16
N LEU A 56 -12.60 10.32 -7.86
CA LEU A 56 -13.62 9.57 -8.58
C LEU A 56 -14.63 8.88 -7.66
N SER A 57 -14.20 8.35 -6.51
CA SER A 57 -15.11 7.70 -5.55
C SER A 57 -16.05 8.70 -4.88
N LEU A 58 -15.58 9.93 -4.64
CA LEU A 58 -16.36 11.06 -4.13
C LEU A 58 -17.20 11.77 -5.21
N GLY A 59 -17.13 11.32 -6.47
CA GLY A 59 -17.82 11.97 -7.59
C GLY A 59 -17.27 13.37 -7.96
N PHE A 60 -16.08 13.72 -7.49
CA PHE A 60 -15.42 14.98 -7.84
C PHE A 60 -14.76 14.92 -9.22
N HIS A 61 -14.66 16.09 -9.85
CA HIS A 61 -13.90 16.23 -11.08
C HIS A 61 -12.40 15.97 -10.82
N ILE A 62 -11.69 15.43 -11.81
CA ILE A 62 -10.27 15.05 -11.64
C ILE A 62 -9.36 16.25 -11.34
N ASN A 63 -9.79 17.44 -11.76
CA ASN A 63 -9.11 18.73 -11.57
C ASN A 63 -9.42 19.41 -10.22
N THR A 64 -10.25 18.81 -9.36
CA THR A 64 -10.54 19.37 -8.03
C THR A 64 -9.26 19.56 -7.22
N SER A 65 -9.18 20.64 -6.42
CA SER A 65 -7.99 20.98 -5.64
C SER A 65 -7.53 19.83 -4.72
N ASN A 66 -6.23 19.54 -4.76
CA ASN A 66 -5.62 18.53 -3.90
C ASN A 66 -5.57 18.97 -2.42
N THR A 67 -5.50 20.28 -2.16
CA THR A 67 -5.37 20.82 -0.80
C THR A 67 -6.55 20.45 0.11
N ARG A 68 -7.76 20.42 -0.45
CA ARG A 68 -8.97 20.02 0.29
C ARG A 68 -9.04 18.51 0.52
N LEU A 69 -8.47 17.71 -0.38
CA LEU A 69 -8.41 16.26 -0.21
C LEU A 69 -7.37 15.87 0.84
N ASP A 70 -6.24 16.56 0.89
CA ASP A 70 -5.24 16.37 1.94
C ASP A 70 -5.79 16.77 3.32
N ALA A 71 -6.54 17.88 3.39
CA ALA A 71 -7.24 18.29 4.61
C ALA A 71 -8.28 17.27 5.11
N MET A 72 -8.82 16.45 4.20
CA MET A 72 -9.76 15.38 4.55
C MET A 72 -9.07 14.16 5.18
N GLY A 73 -7.73 14.08 5.13
CA GLY A 73 -6.97 12.96 5.71
C GLY A 73 -7.13 11.62 4.98
N ALA A 74 -7.91 11.57 3.90
CA ALA A 74 -8.29 10.35 3.20
C ALA A 74 -7.30 9.91 2.10
N ILE A 75 -6.10 10.47 2.10
CA ILE A 75 -5.07 10.12 1.11
C ILE A 75 -4.03 9.24 1.78
N TYR A 76 -3.83 8.05 1.23
CA TYR A 76 -2.75 7.14 1.60
C TYR A 76 -1.41 7.85 1.43
N LYS A 77 -0.75 8.13 2.55
CA LYS A 77 0.58 8.71 2.57
C LYS A 77 1.63 7.65 2.27
N VAL A 78 2.75 8.08 1.70
CA VAL A 78 3.96 7.26 1.49
C VAL A 78 4.41 6.58 2.78
N GLU A 79 4.18 7.19 3.94
CA GLU A 79 4.47 6.63 5.26
C GLU A 79 3.83 5.25 5.46
N VAL A 80 2.58 5.06 5.02
CA VAL A 80 1.87 3.77 5.12
C VAL A 80 2.57 2.72 4.24
N LEU A 81 3.06 3.10 3.06
CA LEU A 81 3.84 2.21 2.18
C LEU A 81 5.15 1.77 2.86
N ALA A 82 5.84 2.71 3.50
CA ALA A 82 7.10 2.44 4.20
C ALA A 82 6.90 1.48 5.38
N VAL A 83 5.83 1.68 6.19
CA VAL A 83 5.46 0.79 7.30
C VAL A 83 5.12 -0.62 6.79
N HIS A 84 4.33 -0.74 5.72
CA HIS A 84 4.02 -2.05 5.15
C HIS A 84 5.26 -2.74 4.60
N ARG A 85 6.16 -2.01 3.93
CA ARG A 85 7.43 -2.56 3.43
C ARG A 85 8.29 -3.06 4.58
N TYR A 86 8.42 -2.28 5.65
CA TYR A 86 9.13 -2.68 6.86
C TYR A 86 8.55 -3.97 7.46
N ASN A 87 7.24 -4.01 7.69
CA ASN A 87 6.57 -5.18 8.26
C ASN A 87 6.77 -6.45 7.42
N GLN A 88 6.75 -6.32 6.09
CA GLN A 88 7.00 -7.45 5.20
C GLN A 88 8.47 -7.90 5.27
N LEU A 89 9.42 -6.97 5.25
CA LEU A 89 10.85 -7.30 5.40
C LEU A 89 11.11 -7.99 6.75
N SER A 90 10.58 -7.46 7.85
CA SER A 90 10.69 -8.08 9.17
C SER A 90 10.08 -9.49 9.22
N ARG A 91 8.99 -9.73 8.48
CA ARG A 91 8.38 -11.06 8.36
C ARG A 91 9.26 -12.01 7.57
N LEU A 92 9.79 -11.57 6.43
CA LEU A 92 10.68 -12.36 5.55
C LEU A 92 12.00 -12.74 6.27
N GLU A 93 12.55 -11.83 7.08
CA GLU A 93 13.73 -12.10 7.92
C GLU A 93 13.47 -13.20 8.97
N SER A 94 12.23 -13.34 9.43
CA SER A 94 11.88 -14.37 10.40
C SER A 94 11.80 -15.78 9.80
N MET A 95 11.68 -15.97 8.48
CA MET A 95 11.42 -17.29 7.89
C MET A 95 12.64 -17.85 7.15
N GLN A 96 13.07 -19.07 7.52
CA GLN A 96 14.32 -19.66 7.02
C GLN A 96 14.28 -19.99 5.52
N ALA A 97 13.11 -20.33 4.97
CA ALA A 97 12.91 -20.54 3.54
C ALA A 97 12.93 -19.23 2.73
N GLU A 98 12.50 -18.12 3.34
CA GLU A 98 12.38 -16.83 2.67
C GLU A 98 13.73 -16.09 2.65
N CYS A 99 14.62 -16.33 3.61
CA CYS A 99 16.01 -15.86 3.55
C CYS A 99 16.76 -16.36 2.30
N LEU A 100 16.47 -17.58 1.84
CA LEU A 100 17.03 -18.13 0.60
C LEU A 100 16.54 -17.32 -0.62
N ILE A 101 15.23 -17.09 -0.73
CA ILE A 101 14.63 -16.30 -1.81
C ILE A 101 15.16 -14.85 -1.78
N MET A 102 15.34 -14.28 -0.59
CA MET A 102 15.85 -12.91 -0.43
C MET A 102 17.30 -12.78 -0.90
N SER A 103 18.12 -13.82 -0.65
CA SER A 103 19.48 -13.90 -1.18
C SER A 103 19.53 -14.05 -2.71
N GLU A 104 18.58 -14.78 -3.30
CA GLU A 104 18.43 -14.89 -4.77
C GLU A 104 18.02 -13.55 -5.41
N LEU A 105 17.20 -12.76 -4.72
CA LEU A 105 16.76 -11.43 -5.17
C LEU A 105 17.81 -10.33 -4.96
N GLY A 106 18.98 -10.65 -4.40
CA GLY A 106 20.08 -9.71 -4.19
C GLY A 106 19.93 -8.78 -2.97
N TYR A 107 19.00 -9.09 -2.07
CA TYR A 107 18.91 -8.45 -0.76
C TYR A 107 19.79 -9.22 0.24
N ASN A 108 20.59 -8.52 1.05
CA ASN A 108 21.42 -9.17 2.07
C ASN A 108 20.59 -9.36 3.35
N PRO A 109 20.10 -10.57 3.68
CA PRO A 109 19.43 -10.80 4.95
C PRO A 109 20.47 -10.63 6.06
N SER A 110 20.37 -9.54 6.82
CA SER A 110 21.12 -9.37 8.05
C SER A 110 20.84 -10.59 8.94
N ARG A 111 21.82 -11.48 9.08
CA ARG A 111 21.74 -12.68 9.93
C ARG A 111 21.37 -12.25 11.36
N ARG A 112 20.10 -12.36 11.75
CA ARG A 112 19.74 -12.42 13.17
C ARG A 112 19.95 -13.87 13.60
N ASN A 113 21.00 -14.09 14.37
CA ASN A 113 21.36 -15.40 14.91
C ASN A 113 20.17 -15.97 15.69
N ARG A 114 19.52 -16.98 15.12
CA ARG A 114 18.37 -17.69 15.72
C ARG A 114 18.79 -18.69 16.80
N TRP A 115 19.94 -18.46 17.43
CA TRP A 115 20.58 -19.33 18.42
C TRP A 115 21.07 -18.59 19.68
N ASP A 116 20.51 -17.42 19.98
CA ASP A 116 20.86 -16.66 21.22
C ASP A 116 19.71 -16.56 22.23
N GLU A 117 18.59 -17.25 22.00
CA GLU A 117 17.57 -17.46 23.03
C GLU A 117 17.82 -18.81 23.71
N SER A 118 18.86 -18.84 24.53
CA SER A 118 18.92 -19.84 25.61
C SER A 118 17.75 -19.56 26.57
N PRO A 119 17.01 -20.57 27.02
CA PRO A 119 15.98 -20.34 28.04
C PRO A 119 16.66 -19.84 29.31
N ILE A 120 16.32 -18.62 29.73
CA ILE A 120 16.74 -18.09 31.03
C ILE A 120 15.94 -18.86 32.10
N PRO A 121 16.58 -19.40 33.16
CA PRO A 121 15.92 -20.11 34.25
C PRO A 121 14.86 -19.29 35.00
#